data_AF-A0ABD1NJB9-F1
#
_entry.id   AF-A0ABD1NJB9-F1
#
_cell.length_a   1.000
_cell.length_b   1.000
_cell.length_c   1.000
_cell.angle_alpha   90.00
_cell.angle_beta   90.00
_cell.angle_gamma   90.00
#
_symmetry.space_group_name_H-M   'P 1'
#
loop_
_entity.id
_entity.type
_entity.pdbx_description
1 polymer ?
#
loop_
_entity_poly.entity_id
_entity_poly.type
_entity_poly.pdbx_seq_one_letter_code
_entity_poly.pdbx_strand_id
1 'polypeptide(L)' 'MSAAQKQEEDEKEKAGITDSSSDYKMRHCYVTYVESQRCIKKKGEMAAECEKIGKHFRSFCPKEWVSWC' A
#
# COMPACT_ATOMS: atom_id res chain seq x y z
N MET A 1 13.47 -37.51 -23.12
CA MET A 1 14.52 -37.48 -22.09
C MET A 1 14.79 -36.02 -21.74
N SER A 2 14.94 -35.75 -20.43
CA SER A 2 15.31 -34.48 -19.76
C SER A 2 14.14 -33.48 -19.55
N ALA A 3 13.60 -33.35 -18.33
CA ALA A 3 14.09 -32.65 -17.11
C ALA A 3 13.70 -31.15 -17.15
N ALA A 4 12.58 -30.75 -16.54
CA ALA A 4 12.42 -30.36 -15.13
C ALA A 4 12.78 -28.87 -14.84
N GLN A 5 11.83 -28.19 -14.20
CA GLN A 5 11.92 -26.98 -13.34
C GLN A 5 11.73 -25.58 -13.96
N LYS A 6 10.60 -24.92 -13.63
CA LYS A 6 10.47 -23.74 -12.73
C LYS A 6 8.98 -23.33 -12.60
N GLN A 7 8.26 -23.76 -11.56
CA GLN A 7 7.84 -22.96 -10.37
C GLN A 7 7.26 -21.59 -10.78
N GLU A 8 5.95 -21.38 -10.79
CA GLU A 8 5.06 -21.18 -9.63
C GLU A 8 5.43 -19.91 -8.86
N GLU A 9 5.00 -18.75 -9.34
CA GLU A 9 4.84 -17.53 -8.56
C GLU A 9 3.55 -16.82 -9.02
N ASP A 10 2.49 -17.15 -8.31
CA ASP A 10 1.23 -16.43 -8.22
C ASP A 10 1.52 -15.06 -7.57
N GLU A 11 2.20 -14.15 -8.27
CA GLU A 11 2.33 -12.75 -7.87
C GLU A 11 1.46 -11.89 -8.78
N LYS A 12 0.15 -12.06 -8.54
CA LYS A 12 -0.93 -11.24 -9.04
C LYS A 12 -0.63 -9.76 -8.83
N GLU A 13 -0.17 -9.14 -9.91
CA GLU A 13 -0.49 -7.78 -10.33
C GLU A 13 -0.46 -6.74 -9.21
N LYS A 14 0.75 -6.46 -8.70
CA LYS A 14 0.99 -5.32 -7.81
C LYS A 14 1.92 -4.30 -8.45
N ALA A 15 1.51 -3.68 -9.55
CA ALA A 15 2.02 -2.37 -9.97
C ALA A 15 1.22 -1.79 -11.16
N GLY A 16 -0.09 -1.66 -11.00
CA GLY A 16 -0.84 -0.69 -11.82
C GLY A 16 -0.55 0.73 -11.35
N ILE A 17 0.63 1.28 -11.65
CA ILE A 17 0.89 2.73 -11.63
C ILE A 17 1.60 3.12 -12.92
N THR A 18 0.79 3.26 -13.98
CA THR A 18 1.01 4.27 -15.01
C THR A 18 0.01 5.38 -14.67
N ASP A 19 0.39 6.53 -14.12
CA ASP A 19 0.72 7.69 -14.95
C ASP A 19 1.22 8.87 -14.06
N SER A 20 2.52 9.14 -14.07
CA SER A 20 3.15 10.45 -14.30
C SER A 20 2.62 11.78 -13.68
N SER A 21 2.72 11.98 -12.36
CA SER A 21 2.87 13.31 -11.73
C SER A 21 3.10 13.17 -10.22
N SER A 22 4.29 13.56 -9.76
CA SER A 22 4.75 13.37 -8.39
C SER A 22 3.86 14.04 -7.33
N ASP A 23 3.13 15.10 -7.71
CA ASP A 23 2.29 15.89 -6.79
C ASP A 23 0.96 15.21 -6.44
N TYR A 24 0.35 14.47 -7.37
CA TYR A 24 -0.89 13.75 -7.05
C TYR A 24 -0.63 12.57 -6.11
N LYS A 25 0.55 11.93 -6.22
CA LYS A 25 0.94 10.83 -5.33
C LYS A 25 1.04 11.31 -3.88
N MET A 26 1.60 12.50 -3.67
CA MET A 26 1.72 13.14 -2.35
C MET A 26 0.35 13.39 -1.71
N ARG A 27 -0.58 14.00 -2.48
CA ARG A 27 -1.94 14.30 -1.97
C ARG A 27 -2.76 13.05 -1.73
N HIS A 28 -2.66 12.06 -2.61
CA HIS A 28 -3.35 10.79 -2.44
C HIS A 28 -2.87 10.07 -1.19
N CYS A 29 -1.56 10.02 -0.96
CA CYS A 29 -0.98 9.47 0.26
C CYS A 29 -1.44 10.18 1.53
N TYR A 30 -1.56 11.50 1.49
CA TYR A 30 -2.08 12.27 2.62
C TYR A 30 -3.53 11.93 2.97
N VAL A 31 -4.41 11.83 1.97
CA VAL A 31 -5.82 11.48 2.20
C VAL A 31 -5.95 10.10 2.82
N THR A 32 -5.29 9.09 2.24
CA THR A 32 -5.34 7.71 2.75
C THR A 32 -4.70 7.58 4.14
N TYR A 33 -3.63 8.34 4.42
CA TYR A 33 -3.03 8.41 5.75
C TYR A 33 -4.03 8.93 6.79
N VAL A 34 -4.69 10.06 6.51
CA VAL A 34 -5.69 10.64 7.41
C VAL A 34 -6.86 9.69 7.63
N GLU A 35 -7.29 8.96 6.60
CA GLU A 35 -8.32 7.92 6.74
C GLU A 35 -7.87 6.76 7.63
N SER A 36 -6.62 6.29 7.48
CA SER A 36 -6.05 5.27 8.36
C SER A 36 -6.04 5.74 9.83
N GLN A 37 -5.64 6.98 10.07
CA GLN A 37 -5.62 7.59 11.41
C GLN A 37 -7.02 7.77 11.98
N ARG A 38 -7.99 8.16 11.15
CA ARG A 38 -9.41 8.25 11.56
C ARG A 38 -9.96 6.88 11.94
N CYS A 39 -9.61 5.84 11.20
CA CYS A 39 -9.99 4.47 11.53
C CYS A 39 -9.41 4.07 12.88
N ILE A 40 -8.10 4.27 13.09
CA ILE A 40 -7.39 3.98 14.34
C ILE A 40 -8.02 4.73 15.52
N LYS A 41 -8.34 6.01 15.36
CA LYS A 41 -9.00 6.82 16.41
C LYS A 41 -10.41 6.35 16.75
N LYS A 42 -11.15 5.78 15.79
CA LYS A 42 -12.54 5.33 16.01
C LYS A 42 -12.64 3.88 16.49
N LYS A 43 -11.82 2.97 15.93
CA LYS A 43 -11.91 1.52 16.14
C LYS A 43 -10.72 0.92 16.89
N GLY A 44 -9.63 1.67 17.03
CA GLY A 44 -8.37 1.20 17.59
C GLY A 44 -7.41 0.67 16.52
N GLU A 45 -6.11 0.73 16.82
CA GLU A 45 -5.04 0.30 15.90
C GLU A 45 -5.07 -1.19 15.57
N MET A 46 -5.64 -2.01 16.46
CA MET A 46 -5.75 -3.46 16.30
C MET A 46 -7.00 -3.89 15.52
N ALA A 47 -7.82 -2.95 15.04
CA ALA A 47 -8.96 -3.30 14.20
C ALA A 47 -8.47 -3.77 12.82
N ALA A 48 -8.85 -4.99 12.42
CA ALA A 48 -8.44 -5.60 11.17
C ALA A 48 -8.78 -4.76 9.92
N GLU A 49 -9.81 -3.92 10.00
CA GLU A 49 -10.15 -2.97 8.95
C GLU A 49 -9.12 -1.83 8.83
N CYS A 50 -8.65 -1.29 9.95
CA CYS A 50 -7.64 -0.24 9.97
C CYS A 50 -6.27 -0.77 9.53
N GLU A 51 -5.95 -2.02 9.87
CA GLU A 51 -4.73 -2.69 9.42
C GLU A 51 -4.70 -2.85 7.89
N LYS A 52 -5.83 -3.22 7.27
CA LYS A 52 -5.96 -3.33 5.80
C LYS A 52 -5.70 -1.99 5.11
N ILE A 53 -6.29 -0.91 5.61
CA ILE A 53 -6.09 0.45 5.09
C ILE A 53 -4.63 0.88 5.27
N GLY A 54 -4.04 0.61 6.44
CA GLY A 54 -2.64 0.91 6.73
C GLY A 54 -1.65 0.15 5.84
N LYS A 55 -1.91 -1.13 5.55
CA LYS A 55 -1.12 -1.93 4.59
C LYS A 55 -1.22 -1.39 3.16
N HIS A 56 -2.41 -0.95 2.75
CA HIS A 56 -2.63 -0.36 1.44
C HIS A 56 -1.86 0.96 1.29
N PHE A 57 -1.99 1.85 2.28
CA PHE A 57 -1.21 3.09 2.38
C PHE A 57 0.31 2.84 2.32
N ARG A 58 0.85 1.94 3.16
CA ARG A 58 2.29 1.61 3.19
C ARG A 58 2.82 0.94 1.91
N SER A 59 1.93 0.32 1.13
CA SER A 59 2.27 -0.39 -0.11
C SER A 59 2.28 0.51 -1.33
N PHE A 60 1.38 1.49 -1.38
CA PHE A 60 1.20 2.39 -2.51
C PHE A 60 2.03 3.67 -2.36
N CYS A 61 2.22 4.14 -1.13
CA CYS A 61 2.95 5.38 -0.86
C CYS A 61 4.47 5.16 -0.84
N PRO A 62 5.24 6.12 -1.37
CA PRO A 62 6.69 6.09 -1.25
C PRO A 62 7.09 6.11 0.23
N LYS A 63 8.06 5.26 0.60
CA LYS A 63 8.55 5.17 2.00
C LYS A 63 9.09 6.49 2.53
N GLU A 64 9.70 7.30 1.66
CA GLU A 64 10.11 8.67 1.97
C GLU A 64 8.92 9.48 2.50
N TRP A 65 7.74 9.42 1.89
CA TRP A 65 6.58 10.16 2.41
C TRP A 65 6.17 9.73 3.82
N VAL A 66 6.18 8.42 4.08
CA VAL A 66 5.80 7.85 5.38
C VAL A 66 6.81 8.21 6.47
N SER A 67 8.10 8.34 6.14
CA SER A 67 9.14 8.68 7.11
C SER A 67 9.13 10.16 7.51
N TRP A 68 8.54 11.03 6.68
CA TRP A 68 8.47 12.47 6.94
C TRP A 68 7.18 12.88 7.68
N CYS A 69 6.24 11.94 7.88
CA CYS A 69 4.90 12.16 8.44
C CYS A 69 4.73 11.53 9.82
#